data_AF-A0A3M5UWS1-F1
#
_entry.id   AF-A0A3M5UWS1-F1
#
_cell.length_a   1.000
_cell.length_b   1.000
_cell.length_c   1.000
_cell.angle_alpha   90.00
_cell.angle_beta   90.00
_cell.angle_gamma   90.00
#
_symmetry.space_group_name_H-M   'P 1'
#
loop_
_entity.id
_entity.type
_entity.pdbx_description
1 polymer ?
#
loop_
_entity_poly.entity_id
_entity_poly.type
_entity_poly.pdbx_seq_one_letter_code
_entity_poly.pdbx_strand_id
1 'polypeptide(L)' 'MQQHQLQSRQNLAYSNRIDPDTLNHLDRRILRESFRQAQRLQMSLTMRYQL' A
#
# COMPACT_ATOMS: atom_id res chain seq x y z
N MET A 1 -2.68 6.96 3.96
CA MET A 1 -2.01 7.84 4.94
C MET A 1 -2.51 7.66 6.38
N GLN A 2 -3.78 7.28 6.62
CA GLN A 2 -4.31 7.14 7.98
C GLN A 2 -3.58 6.10 8.85
N GLN A 3 -3.20 4.94 8.29
CA GLN A 3 -2.45 3.93 9.02
C GLN A 3 -1.07 4.43 9.49
N HIS A 4 -0.31 5.10 8.63
CA HIS A 4 0.97 5.69 9.04
C HIS A 4 0.79 6.80 10.07
N GLN A 5 -0.29 7.59 9.97
CA GLN A 5 -0.63 8.56 11.02
C GLN A 5 -0.94 7.88 12.37
N LEU A 6 -1.64 6.74 12.36
CA LEU A 6 -1.89 5.95 13.57
C LEU A 6 -0.59 5.37 14.14
N GLN A 7 0.27 4.80 13.30
CA GLN A 7 1.57 4.27 13.72
C GLN A 7 2.46 5.37 14.30
N SER A 8 2.51 6.54 13.66
CA SER A 8 3.24 7.71 14.15
C SER A 8 2.71 8.15 15.52
N ARG A 9 1.39 8.23 15.70
CA ARG A 9 0.78 8.58 17.01
C ARG A 9 1.08 7.54 18.10
N GLN A 10 1.27 6.29 17.71
CA GLN A 10 1.59 5.18 18.61
C GLN A 10 3.10 4.94 18.76
N ASN A 11 3.95 5.79 18.16
CA ASN A 11 5.41 5.59 18.08
C ASN A 11 5.81 4.19 17.54
N LEU A 12 5.01 3.63 16.64
CA LEU A 12 5.31 2.39 15.94
C LEU A 12 6.11 2.66 14.68
N ALA A 13 6.97 1.70 14.32
CA ALA A 13 7.64 1.70 13.03
C ALA A 13 6.61 1.69 11.88
N TYR A 14 6.90 2.45 10.83
CA TYR A 14 6.06 2.44 9.65
C TYR A 14 6.04 1.07 8.99
N SER A 15 4.84 0.62 8.62
CA SER A 15 4.67 -0.63 7.89
C SER A 15 3.62 -0.48 6.79
N ASN A 16 3.76 -1.27 5.74
CA ASN A 16 2.78 -1.36 4.66
C ASN A 16 1.84 -2.57 4.82
N ARG A 17 1.87 -3.23 5.98
CA ARG A 17 0.98 -4.37 6.25
C ARG A 17 -0.37 -3.85 6.70
N ILE A 18 -1.40 -4.12 5.90
CA ILE A 18 -2.78 -3.73 6.16
C ILE A 18 -3.61 -5.00 6.20
N ASP A 19 -4.43 -5.17 7.23
CA ASP A 19 -5.41 -6.26 7.26
C ASP A 19 -6.64 -5.85 6.44
N PRO A 20 -6.91 -6.49 5.28
CA PRO A 20 -8.02 -6.10 4.42
C PRO A 20 -9.39 -6.29 5.08
N ASP A 21 -9.52 -7.18 6.07
CA ASP A 21 -10.79 -7.47 6.73
C ASP A 21 -11.18 -6.40 7.75
N THR A 22 -10.23 -5.56 8.15
CA THR A 22 -10.48 -4.37 8.99
C THR A 22 -10.93 -3.15 8.20
N LEU A 23 -10.89 -3.19 6.86
CA LEU A 23 -11.16 -2.05 5.99
C LEU A 23 -12.64 -1.93 5.61
N ASN A 24 -13.14 -0.71 5.56
CA ASN A 24 -14.42 -0.43 4.91
C ASN A 24 -14.33 -0.61 3.38
N HIS A 25 -15.47 -0.57 2.69
CA HIS A 25 -15.54 -0.78 1.25
C HIS A 25 -14.71 0.20 0.41
N LEU A 26 -14.65 1.47 0.81
CA LEU A 26 -13.89 2.50 0.11
C LEU A 26 -12.39 2.24 0.24
N ASP A 27 -11.92 2.01 1.46
CA ASP A 27 -10.51 1.74 1.74
C ASP A 27 -10.04 0.45 1.07
N ARG A 28 -10.89 -0.59 1.02
CA ARG A 28 -10.61 -1.82 0.27
C ARG A 28 -10.45 -1.55 -1.24
N ARG A 29 -11.25 -0.63 -1.81
CA ARG A 29 -11.11 -0.20 -3.21
C ARG A 29 -9.83 0.58 -3.44
N ILE A 30 -9.47 1.50 -2.53
CA ILE A 30 -8.21 2.26 -2.59
C ILE A 30 -7.03 1.30 -2.54
N LEU A 31 -7.01 0.36 -1.59
CA LEU A 31 -5.95 -0.65 -1.47
C LEU A 31 -5.76 -1.44 -2.77
N ARG A 32 -6.87 -1.86 -3.40
CA ARG A 32 -6.84 -2.58 -4.68
C ARG A 32 -6.26 -1.72 -5.82
N GLU A 33 -6.55 -0.43 -5.84
CA GLU A 33 -5.96 0.51 -6.82
C GLU A 33 -4.47 0.71 -6.56
N SER A 34 -4.06 0.91 -5.31
CA SER A 34 -2.66 1.04 -4.92
C SER A 34 -1.84 -0.17 -5.36
N PHE A 35 -2.37 -1.40 -5.18
CA PHE A 35 -1.70 -2.60 -5.69
C PHE A 35 -1.60 -2.63 -7.21
N ARG A 36 -2.65 -2.22 -7.94
CA ARG A 36 -2.59 -2.12 -9.42
C ARG A 36 -1.53 -1.11 -9.88
N GLN A 37 -1.40 0.03 -9.19
CA GLN A 37 -0.36 1.01 -9.50
C GLN A 37 1.04 0.48 -9.19
N ALA A 38 1.22 -0.18 -8.04
CA ALA A 38 2.50 -0.79 -7.68
C ALA A 38 2.93 -1.87 -8.68
N GLN A 39 2.00 -2.72 -9.13
CA GLN A 39 2.27 -3.72 -10.16
C GLN A 39 2.69 -3.08 -11.49
N ARG A 40 2.01 -2.01 -11.93
CA ARG A 40 2.41 -1.27 -13.14
C ARG A 40 3.80 -0.66 -13.01
N LEU A 41 4.10 -0.08 -11.85
CA LEU A 41 5.43 0.46 -11.57
C LEU A 41 6.48 -0.66 -11.60
N GLN A 42 6.23 -1.78 -10.94
CA GLN A 42 7.12 -2.94 -10.94
C GLN A 42 7.38 -3.45 -12.36
N MET A 43 6.34 -3.64 -13.18
CA MET A 43 6.49 -4.03 -14.59
C MET A 43 7.33 -3.02 -15.38
N SER A 44 7.11 -1.71 -15.15
CA SER A 44 7.89 -0.67 -15.81
C SER A 44 9.37 -0.71 -15.40
N LEU A 45 9.66 -0.93 -14.11
CA LEU A 45 11.02 -1.07 -13.59
C LEU A 45 11.69 -2.32 -14.13
N THR A 46 11.01 -3.48 -14.11
CA THR A 46 11.51 -4.73 -14.69
C THR A 46 11.88 -4.56 -16.16
N MET A 47 11.02 -3.93 -16.97
CA MET A 47 11.35 -3.69 -18.38
C MET A 47 12.54 -2.74 -18.57
N ARG A 48 12.62 -1.66 -17.78
CA ARG A 48 13.67 -0.64 -17.91
C ARG A 48 15.04 -1.10 -17.42
N TYR A 49 15.06 -1.93 -16.37
CA TYR A 49 16.27 -2.33 -15.67
C TYR A 49 16.62 -3.82 -15.84
N GLN A 50 15.81 -4.58 -16.60
CA GLN A 50 15.99 -6.02 -16.81
C GLN A 50 16.16 -6.82 -15.50
N LEU A 51 15.44 -6.40 -14.45
CA LEU A 51 15.38 -7.06 -13.15
C LEU A 51 14.58 -8.38 -13.24
#